data_AF-A0A7W1RYI7-F1
#
_entry.id   AF-A0A7W1RYI7-F1
#
_cell.length_a   1.000
_cell.length_b   1.000
_cell.length_c   1.000
_cell.angle_alpha   90.00
_cell.angle_beta   90.00
_cell.angle_gamma   90.00
#
_symmetry.space_group_name_H-M   'P 1'
#
loop_
_entity.id
_entity.type
_entity.pdbx_description
1 polymer ?
#
loop_
_entity_poly.entity_id
_entity_poly.type
_entity_poly.pdbx_seq_one_letter_code
_entity_poly.pdbx_strand_id
1 'polypeptide(L)'
;MTRSRLLSRQGFTLIELLVASGVFLIGFVAVFGLFLAGVRFRKLSDDTARSALAASSLINEIRIDAGREGLGAPHAPEDYVGDGFAKPPSPWSLAENAALGDPASALQLYPYAAQPGVWYRVLESTDFVGGDDAATTALRLRLLVLPWSQAEEPDGFTLDRVNRALGLVGARTNDPVANLLIAELIKRGLAFEYHATIIRHPSWR
;
A
#
# COMPACT_ATOMS: atom_id res chain seq x y z
N MET A 1 -14.00 54.44 54.76
CA MET A 1 -13.26 53.20 54.47
C MET A 1 -14.18 52.17 53.78
N THR A 2 -14.66 52.46 52.56
CA THR A 2 -15.73 51.65 51.94
C THR A 2 -15.50 51.37 50.45
N ARG A 3 -14.35 51.77 49.89
CA ARG A 3 -13.99 51.52 48.49
C ARG A 3 -13.25 50.19 48.26
N SER A 4 -12.60 49.59 49.27
CA SER A 4 -11.80 48.38 49.06
C SER A 4 -12.63 47.09 48.88
N ARG A 5 -13.86 47.03 49.40
CA ARG A 5 -14.73 45.84 49.28
C ARG A 5 -15.39 45.68 47.90
N LEU A 6 -15.53 46.77 47.13
CA LEU A 6 -16.05 46.72 45.75
C LEU A 6 -14.98 46.25 44.75
N LEU A 7 -13.73 46.67 44.94
CA LEU A 7 -12.58 46.26 44.12
C LEU A 7 -12.22 44.77 44.29
N SER A 8 -12.36 44.19 45.49
CA SER A 8 -12.03 42.77 45.71
C SER A 8 -13.01 41.81 45.04
N ARG A 9 -14.27 42.23 44.84
CA ARG A 9 -15.29 41.43 44.14
C ARG A 9 -15.08 41.40 42.62
N GLN A 10 -14.59 42.49 42.03
CA GLN A 10 -14.29 42.57 40.59
C GLN A 10 -13.02 41.79 40.20
N GLY A 11 -12.01 41.74 41.08
CA GLY A 11 -10.82 40.91 40.86
C GLY A 11 -11.13 39.42 40.80
N PHE A 12 -12.06 38.96 41.65
CA PHE A 12 -12.49 37.56 41.69
C PHE A 12 -13.19 37.12 40.39
N THR A 13 -14.09 37.96 39.85
CA THR A 13 -14.77 37.68 38.58
C THR A 13 -13.84 37.62 37.37
N LEU A 14 -12.76 38.41 37.36
CA LEU A 14 -11.79 38.41 36.26
C LEU A 14 -10.92 37.13 36.30
N ILE A 15 -10.50 36.72 37.50
CA ILE A 15 -9.78 35.45 37.69
C ILE A 15 -10.67 34.27 37.31
N GLU A 16 -11.94 34.28 37.70
CA GLU A 16 -12.90 33.23 37.34
C GLU A 16 -13.09 33.10 35.83
N LEU A 17 -13.24 34.22 35.11
CA LEU A 17 -13.37 34.23 33.65
C LEU A 17 -12.07 33.77 32.96
N LEU A 18 -10.91 34.12 33.51
CA LEU A 18 -9.62 33.65 33.02
C LEU A 18 -9.45 32.13 33.19
N VAL A 19 -9.79 31.60 34.37
CA VAL A 19 -9.75 30.16 34.65
C VAL A 19 -10.74 29.42 33.76
N ALA A 20 -11.97 29.92 33.61
CA ALA A 20 -12.97 29.34 32.73
C ALA A 20 -12.49 29.30 31.26
N SER A 21 -11.86 30.38 30.79
CA SER A 21 -11.29 30.44 29.44
C SER A 21 -10.13 29.46 29.25
N GLY A 22 -9.28 29.29 30.27
CA GLY A 22 -8.19 28.32 30.24
C GLY A 22 -8.69 26.87 30.16
N VAL A 23 -9.67 26.51 31.00
CA VAL A 23 -10.30 25.19 30.97
C VAL A 23 -11.00 24.95 29.62
N PHE A 24 -11.70 25.96 29.11
CA PHE A 24 -12.35 25.88 27.80
C PHE A 24 -11.34 25.65 26.67
N LEU A 25 -10.24 26.40 26.64
CA LEU A 25 -9.22 26.27 25.60
C LEU A 25 -8.56 24.88 25.63
N ILE A 26 -8.21 24.38 26.81
CA ILE A 26 -7.62 23.04 26.97
C ILE A 26 -8.62 21.96 26.51
N GLY A 27 -9.88 22.06 26.93
CA GLY A 27 -10.94 21.13 26.52
C GLY A 27 -11.16 21.15 25.01
N PHE A 28 -11.17 22.34 24.40
CA PHE A 28 -11.35 22.50 22.96
C PHE A 28 -10.20 21.87 22.17
N VAL A 29 -8.94 22.12 22.55
CA VAL A 29 -7.77 21.53 21.90
C VAL A 29 -7.78 20.00 22.06
N ALA A 30 -8.15 19.49 23.23
CA ALA A 30 -8.23 18.04 23.47
C ALA A 30 -9.26 17.35 22.57
N VAL A 31 -10.48 17.91 22.47
CA VAL A 31 -11.55 17.38 21.62
C VAL A 31 -11.16 17.47 20.14
N PHE A 32 -10.58 18.59 19.72
CA PHE A 32 -10.14 18.78 18.34
C PHE A 32 -9.01 17.82 17.95
N GLY A 33 -8.05 17.60 18.85
CA GLY A 33 -6.98 16.61 18.67
C GLY A 33 -7.51 15.18 18.54
N LEU A 34 -8.48 14.81 19.39
CA LEU A 34 -9.12 13.49 19.31
C LEU A 34 -9.90 13.31 17.99
N PHE A 35 -10.58 14.35 17.52
CA PHE A 35 -11.29 14.32 16.25
C PHE A 35 -10.36 14.11 15.04
N LEU A 36 -9.27 14.89 14.97
CA LEU A 36 -8.26 14.76 13.92
C LEU A 36 -7.62 13.36 13.89
N ALA A 37 -7.26 12.84 15.07
CA ALA A 37 -6.74 11.49 15.20
C ALA A 37 -7.78 10.46 14.71
N GLY A 38 -9.04 10.61 15.11
CA GLY A 38 -10.14 9.72 14.69
C GLY A 38 -10.34 9.68 13.17
N VAL A 39 -10.33 10.84 12.50
CA VAL A 39 -10.44 10.90 11.02
C VAL A 39 -9.27 10.19 10.34
N ARG A 40 -8.04 10.39 10.84
CA ARG A 40 -6.85 9.70 10.31
C ARG A 40 -6.95 8.19 10.47
N PHE A 41 -7.32 7.69 11.65
CA PHE A 41 -7.45 6.26 11.90
C PHE A 41 -8.58 5.63 11.09
N ARG A 42 -9.69 6.34 10.89
CA ARG A 42 -10.76 5.87 10.02
C ARG A 42 -10.27 5.66 8.59
N LYS A 43 -9.57 6.65 8.01
CA LYS A 43 -9.02 6.51 6.66
C LYS A 43 -8.04 5.34 6.57
N LEU A 44 -7.11 5.24 7.51
CA LEU A 44 -6.16 4.12 7.56
C LEU A 44 -6.85 2.76 7.66
N SER A 45 -7.92 2.67 8.46
CA SER A 45 -8.72 1.45 8.59
C SER A 45 -9.41 1.08 7.27
N ASP A 46 -10.01 2.07 6.59
CA ASP A 46 -10.68 1.86 5.30
C ASP A 46 -9.69 1.41 4.22
N ASP A 47 -8.53 2.06 4.14
CA ASP A 47 -7.46 1.72 3.19
C ASP A 47 -6.87 0.34 3.47
N THR A 48 -6.69 -0.01 4.76
CA THR A 48 -6.23 -1.35 5.18
C THR A 48 -7.24 -2.43 4.81
N ALA A 49 -8.54 -2.18 5.06
CA ALA A 49 -9.59 -3.14 4.75
C ALA A 49 -9.71 -3.38 3.25
N ARG A 50 -9.65 -2.32 2.43
CA ARG A 50 -9.62 -2.44 0.96
C ARG A 50 -8.42 -3.23 0.48
N SER A 51 -7.23 -2.91 0.99
CA SER A 51 -5.99 -3.60 0.62
C SER A 51 -6.03 -5.08 0.99
N ALA A 52 -6.58 -5.43 2.15
CA ALA A 52 -6.73 -6.82 2.58
C ALA A 52 -7.71 -7.61 1.70
N LEU A 53 -8.84 -6.99 1.33
CA LEU A 53 -9.80 -7.60 0.41
C LEU A 53 -9.20 -7.79 -0.98
N ALA A 54 -8.53 -6.77 -1.52
CA ALA A 54 -7.84 -6.86 -2.80
C ALA A 54 -6.76 -7.95 -2.79
N ALA A 55 -5.90 -7.97 -1.78
CA ALA A 55 -4.85 -8.97 -1.63
C ALA A 55 -5.45 -10.39 -1.59
N SER A 56 -6.51 -10.59 -0.80
CA SER A 56 -7.15 -11.90 -0.70
C SER A 56 -7.74 -12.36 -2.05
N SER A 57 -8.39 -11.46 -2.79
CA SER A 57 -8.93 -11.80 -4.11
C SER A 57 -7.81 -12.07 -5.12
N LEU A 58 -6.78 -11.22 -5.17
CA LEU A 58 -5.61 -11.41 -6.05
C LEU A 58 -4.92 -12.75 -5.79
N ILE A 59 -4.64 -13.08 -4.52
CA ILE A 59 -4.02 -14.36 -4.15
C ILE A 59 -4.89 -15.54 -4.61
N ASN A 60 -6.22 -15.43 -4.47
CA ASN A 60 -7.14 -16.47 -4.92
C ASN A 60 -7.17 -16.59 -6.45
N GLU A 61 -7.17 -15.47 -7.17
CA GLU A 61 -7.12 -15.44 -8.64
C GLU A 61 -5.83 -16.09 -9.16
N ILE A 62 -4.68 -15.67 -8.61
CA ILE A 62 -3.38 -16.25 -8.94
C ILE A 62 -3.38 -17.75 -8.61
N ARG A 63 -3.92 -18.17 -7.47
CA ARG A 63 -4.00 -19.59 -7.09
C ARG A 63 -4.86 -20.42 -8.05
N ILE A 64 -5.98 -19.88 -8.52
CA ILE A 64 -6.88 -20.58 -9.46
C ILE A 64 -6.19 -20.80 -10.81
N ASP A 65 -5.41 -19.81 -11.23
CA ASP A 65 -4.67 -19.85 -12.49
C ASP A 65 -3.36 -20.64 -12.39
N ALA A 66 -2.76 -20.70 -11.20
CA ALA A 66 -1.49 -21.36 -10.95
C ALA A 66 -1.54 -22.88 -11.26
N GLY A 67 -0.70 -23.31 -12.20
CA GLY A 67 -0.71 -24.64 -12.80
C GLY A 67 -1.69 -24.80 -13.95
N ARG A 68 -2.36 -23.77 -14.45
CA ARG A 68 -3.31 -23.85 -15.59
C ARG A 68 -3.02 -22.82 -16.68
N GLU A 69 -1.80 -22.29 -16.71
CA GLU A 69 -1.42 -21.10 -17.48
C GLU A 69 -1.34 -21.33 -19.00
N GLY A 70 -1.45 -22.58 -19.45
CA GLY A 70 -1.52 -22.93 -20.87
C GLY A 70 -0.32 -23.76 -21.35
N LEU A 71 0.18 -23.46 -22.54
CA LEU A 71 1.31 -24.16 -23.17
C LEU A 71 2.60 -23.85 -22.40
N GLY A 72 3.28 -24.89 -21.89
CA GLY A 72 4.53 -24.74 -21.14
C GLY A 72 4.36 -24.73 -19.61
N ALA A 73 3.14 -24.89 -19.10
CA ALA A 73 2.89 -25.07 -17.67
C ALA A 73 3.45 -26.43 -17.17
N PRO A 74 3.96 -26.52 -15.93
CA PRO A 74 4.06 -25.43 -14.95
C PRO A 74 5.23 -24.46 -15.26
N HIS A 75 5.02 -23.18 -14.93
CA HIS A 75 6.01 -22.11 -15.11
C HIS A 75 6.95 -21.97 -13.91
N ALA A 76 8.09 -21.31 -14.10
CA ALA A 76 9.02 -21.02 -13.02
C ALA A 76 8.40 -19.98 -12.04
N PRO A 77 8.68 -20.04 -10.73
CA PRO A 77 8.27 -19.00 -9.80
C PRO A 77 8.56 -17.57 -10.27
N GLU A 78 9.73 -17.31 -10.88
CA GLU A 78 10.12 -16.00 -11.38
C GLU A 78 9.14 -15.42 -12.40
N ASP A 79 8.46 -16.27 -13.19
CA ASP A 79 7.48 -15.87 -14.20
C ASP A 79 6.23 -15.20 -13.60
N TYR A 80 6.00 -15.32 -12.29
CA TYR A 80 4.86 -14.69 -11.59
C TYR A 80 5.21 -13.31 -11.03
N VAL A 81 6.48 -12.88 -11.10
CA VAL A 81 6.89 -11.54 -10.63
C VAL A 81 6.30 -10.47 -11.54
N GLY A 82 5.73 -9.41 -10.95
CA GLY A 82 5.00 -8.38 -11.70
C GLY A 82 3.49 -8.47 -11.47
N ASP A 83 2.72 -8.91 -12.45
CA ASP A 83 1.26 -8.93 -12.41
C ASP A 83 0.67 -10.19 -11.73
N GLY A 84 1.53 -11.15 -11.34
CA GLY A 84 1.13 -12.39 -10.69
C GLY A 84 0.64 -13.49 -11.62
N PHE A 85 0.64 -13.29 -12.94
CA PHE A 85 0.14 -14.27 -13.90
C PHE A 85 1.24 -14.67 -14.87
N ALA A 86 1.69 -15.92 -14.79
CA ALA A 86 2.70 -16.49 -15.70
C ALA A 86 2.12 -16.80 -17.10
N LYS A 87 1.35 -15.86 -17.68
CA LYS A 87 0.74 -15.98 -19.02
C LYS A 87 1.65 -15.34 -20.07
N PRO A 88 1.62 -15.83 -21.33
CA PRO A 88 2.16 -15.06 -22.45
C PRO A 88 1.46 -13.69 -22.50
N PRO A 89 2.16 -12.64 -22.97
CA PRO A 89 1.75 -11.25 -22.80
C PRO A 89 0.27 -11.06 -23.13
N SER A 90 -0.48 -10.58 -22.14
CA SER A 90 -1.85 -10.15 -22.35
C SER A 90 -1.87 -9.03 -23.41
N PRO A 91 -3.00 -8.80 -24.11
CA PRO A 91 -3.13 -7.68 -25.05
C PRO A 91 -2.81 -6.31 -24.43
N TRP A 92 -2.96 -6.20 -23.11
CA TRP A 92 -2.60 -5.02 -22.32
C TRP A 92 -1.11 -4.98 -21.93
N SER A 93 -0.38 -6.10 -22.02
CA SER A 93 1.08 -6.18 -21.81
C SER A 93 1.89 -6.23 -23.12
N LEU A 94 1.23 -6.07 -24.28
CA LEU A 94 1.89 -6.01 -25.59
C LEU A 94 2.78 -4.77 -25.79
N ALA A 95 2.69 -3.75 -24.93
CA ALA A 95 3.54 -2.57 -25.00
C ALA A 95 4.84 -2.67 -24.17
N GLU A 96 4.95 -3.59 -23.19
CA GLU A 96 5.94 -3.45 -22.11
C GLU A 96 6.85 -4.66 -21.88
N ASN A 97 6.62 -5.78 -22.57
CA ASN A 97 7.55 -6.92 -22.55
C ASN A 97 8.74 -6.78 -23.54
N ALA A 98 8.95 -5.60 -24.13
CA ALA A 98 10.06 -5.37 -25.06
C ALA A 98 11.45 -5.26 -24.38
N ALA A 99 11.53 -5.22 -23.05
CA ALA A 99 12.81 -5.33 -22.36
C ALA A 99 12.62 -5.89 -20.95
N LEU A 100 12.73 -7.21 -20.81
CA LEU A 100 13.00 -7.93 -19.55
C LEU A 100 14.32 -7.47 -18.85
N GLY A 101 14.91 -6.36 -19.29
CA GLY A 101 16.11 -5.72 -18.73
C GLY A 101 16.01 -4.20 -18.61
N ASP A 102 14.83 -3.60 -18.81
CA ASP A 102 14.63 -2.16 -18.55
C ASP A 102 14.31 -1.95 -17.06
N PRO A 103 15.13 -1.21 -16.28
CA PRO A 103 14.85 -0.91 -14.88
C PRO A 103 13.51 -0.18 -14.65
N ALA A 104 12.90 0.39 -15.70
CA ALA A 104 11.57 0.99 -15.62
C ALA A 104 10.45 -0.04 -15.33
N SER A 105 10.55 -1.26 -15.89
CA SER A 105 9.55 -2.33 -15.68
C SER A 105 9.59 -2.89 -14.25
N ALA A 106 10.72 -2.76 -13.55
CA ALA A 106 10.88 -3.17 -12.15
C ALA A 106 10.01 -2.34 -11.17
N LEU A 107 9.57 -1.15 -11.59
CA LEU A 107 8.82 -0.20 -10.75
C LEU A 107 7.34 -0.09 -11.12
N GLN A 108 6.89 -0.85 -12.12
CA GLN A 108 5.51 -0.79 -12.60
C GLN A 108 4.52 -1.40 -11.59
N LEU A 109 3.39 -0.74 -11.41
CA LEU A 109 2.26 -1.25 -10.65
C LEU A 109 1.11 -1.57 -11.62
N TYR A 110 0.38 -2.64 -11.31
CA TYR A 110 -0.74 -3.11 -12.11
C TYR A 110 -2.07 -2.71 -11.46
N PRO A 111 -3.04 -2.20 -12.22
CA PRO A 111 -4.34 -1.85 -11.67
C PRO A 111 -5.15 -3.12 -11.38
N TYR A 112 -5.78 -3.19 -10.21
CA TYR A 112 -6.69 -4.30 -9.89
C TYR A 112 -8.11 -3.98 -10.37
N ALA A 113 -8.51 -4.58 -11.49
CA ALA A 113 -9.77 -4.27 -12.16
C ALA A 113 -11.03 -4.43 -11.28
N ALA A 114 -11.03 -5.42 -10.38
CA ALA A 114 -12.18 -5.66 -9.50
C ALA A 114 -12.33 -4.61 -8.39
N GLN A 115 -11.28 -3.87 -8.06
CA GLN A 115 -11.31 -2.79 -7.06
C GLN A 115 -10.62 -1.51 -7.59
N PRO A 116 -11.39 -0.59 -8.20
CA PRO A 116 -10.84 0.66 -8.71
C PRO A 116 -10.07 1.46 -7.66
N GLY A 117 -8.91 1.99 -8.06
CA GLY A 117 -8.01 2.71 -7.17
C GLY A 117 -7.16 1.80 -6.29
N VAL A 118 -7.12 0.50 -6.54
CA VAL A 118 -6.14 -0.42 -5.96
C VAL A 118 -5.14 -0.81 -7.03
N TRP A 119 -3.87 -0.74 -6.67
CA TRP A 119 -2.74 -1.10 -7.49
C TRP A 119 -1.95 -2.20 -6.80
N TYR A 120 -1.30 -3.06 -7.57
CA TYR A 120 -0.56 -4.17 -6.99
C TYR A 120 0.66 -4.54 -7.80
N ARG A 121 1.56 -5.30 -7.17
CA ARG A 121 2.68 -5.96 -7.83
C ARG A 121 3.15 -7.14 -7.00
N VAL A 122 3.42 -8.27 -7.64
CA VAL A 122 4.20 -9.36 -7.05
C VAL A 122 5.67 -8.97 -7.07
N LEU A 123 6.25 -8.72 -5.91
CA LEU A 123 7.64 -8.30 -5.73
C LEU A 123 8.61 -9.45 -5.87
N GLU A 124 8.22 -10.61 -5.36
CA GLU A 124 9.04 -11.81 -5.31
C GLU A 124 8.10 -13.02 -5.37
N SER A 125 8.55 -14.04 -6.09
CA SER A 125 7.89 -15.34 -6.18
C SER A 125 8.97 -16.40 -6.16
N THR A 126 8.92 -17.30 -5.18
CA THR A 126 9.89 -18.40 -5.03
C THR A 126 9.16 -19.71 -4.80
N ASP A 127 9.88 -20.83 -4.89
CA ASP A 127 9.41 -22.08 -4.32
C ASP A 127 9.38 -22.05 -2.77
N PHE A 128 9.02 -23.16 -2.13
CA PHE A 128 8.97 -23.28 -0.66
C PHE A 128 10.34 -23.11 0.03
N VAL A 129 11.43 -23.46 -0.66
CA VAL A 129 12.81 -23.43 -0.15
C VAL A 129 13.53 -22.11 -0.52
N GLY A 130 12.94 -21.31 -1.41
CA GLY A 130 13.52 -20.06 -1.92
C GLY A 130 14.22 -20.20 -3.28
N GLY A 131 14.04 -21.32 -3.98
CA GLY A 131 14.51 -21.54 -5.34
C GLY A 131 13.49 -21.15 -6.41
N ASP A 132 13.81 -21.48 -7.65
CA ASP A 132 13.05 -21.13 -8.85
C ASP A 132 12.76 -22.37 -9.73
N ASP A 133 12.35 -23.46 -9.09
CA ASP A 133 12.03 -24.69 -9.81
C ASP A 133 10.61 -24.62 -10.40
N ALA A 134 10.50 -24.71 -11.73
CA ALA A 134 9.22 -24.79 -12.43
C ALA A 134 8.36 -25.98 -11.99
N ALA A 135 8.99 -27.09 -11.56
CA ALA A 135 8.28 -28.26 -11.04
C ALA A 135 7.80 -28.10 -9.59
N THR A 136 8.00 -26.95 -8.94
CA THR A 136 7.50 -26.75 -7.58
C THR A 136 5.97 -26.83 -7.54
N THR A 137 5.46 -27.43 -6.46
CA THR A 137 4.02 -27.52 -6.18
C THR A 137 3.50 -26.35 -5.36
N ALA A 138 4.40 -25.61 -4.70
CA ALA A 138 4.05 -24.47 -3.86
C ALA A 138 4.85 -23.23 -4.28
N LEU A 139 4.14 -22.11 -4.40
CA LEU A 139 4.72 -20.79 -4.63
C LEU A 139 4.58 -19.94 -3.38
N ARG A 140 5.65 -19.26 -3.03
CA ARG A 140 5.66 -18.22 -2.01
C ARG A 140 5.72 -16.87 -2.70
N LEU A 141 4.66 -16.10 -2.55
CA LEU A 141 4.49 -14.78 -3.16
C LEU A 141 4.65 -13.68 -2.12
N ARG A 142 5.33 -12.60 -2.52
CA ARG A 142 5.33 -11.30 -1.83
C ARG A 142 4.54 -10.31 -2.66
N LEU A 143 3.33 -10.01 -2.24
CA LEU A 143 2.40 -9.12 -2.93
C LEU A 143 2.41 -7.75 -2.27
N LEU A 144 2.73 -6.72 -3.04
CA LEU A 144 2.53 -5.33 -2.67
C LEU A 144 1.15 -4.88 -3.13
N VAL A 145 0.36 -4.30 -2.23
CA VAL A 145 -0.92 -3.67 -2.55
C VAL A 145 -0.88 -2.21 -2.13
N LEU A 146 -1.25 -1.33 -3.05
CA LEU A 146 -1.23 0.13 -2.90
C LEU A 146 -2.62 0.70 -3.21
N PRO A 147 -3.41 1.09 -2.20
CA PRO A 147 -4.63 1.86 -2.42
C PRO A 147 -4.26 3.29 -2.87
N TRP A 148 -4.46 3.59 -4.15
CA TRP A 148 -4.18 4.87 -4.76
C TRP A 148 -5.30 5.30 -5.72
N SER A 149 -6.16 6.19 -5.26
CA SER A 149 -7.32 6.66 -6.03
C SER A 149 -7.00 7.76 -7.06
N GLN A 150 -5.79 8.31 -7.06
CA GLN A 150 -5.39 9.44 -7.91
C GLN A 150 -4.65 9.02 -9.19
N ALA A 151 -4.68 7.74 -9.56
CA ALA A 151 -4.06 7.32 -10.80
C ALA A 151 -5.00 7.64 -11.98
N GLU A 152 -4.60 8.60 -12.80
CA GLU A 152 -5.38 9.10 -13.93
C GLU A 152 -5.33 8.16 -15.14
N GLU A 153 -4.28 7.35 -15.27
CA GLU A 153 -4.06 6.45 -16.41
C GLU A 153 -3.72 5.03 -15.90
N PRO A 154 -4.40 3.98 -16.43
CA PRO A 154 -4.14 2.59 -16.08
C PRO A 154 -2.77 2.10 -16.57
N ASP A 155 -2.29 2.66 -17.68
CA ASP A 155 -1.09 2.21 -18.39
C ASP A 155 0.08 3.15 -18.01
N GLY A 156 0.95 2.73 -17.09
CA GLY A 156 2.16 3.49 -16.71
C GLY A 156 2.17 4.09 -15.30
N PHE A 157 1.34 3.57 -14.38
CA PHE A 157 1.50 3.92 -12.97
C PHE A 157 2.69 3.18 -12.35
N THR A 158 3.70 3.94 -11.94
CA THR A 158 4.93 3.40 -11.38
C THR A 158 5.16 3.88 -9.95
N LEU A 159 5.92 3.10 -9.18
CA LEU A 159 6.38 3.49 -7.86
C LEU A 159 7.16 4.81 -7.89
N ASP A 160 7.91 5.09 -8.94
CA ASP A 160 8.62 6.37 -9.08
C ASP A 160 7.67 7.58 -9.17
N ARG A 161 6.52 7.43 -9.85
CA ARG A 161 5.47 8.47 -9.85
C ARG A 161 4.90 8.68 -8.44
N VAL A 162 4.72 7.60 -7.68
CA VAL A 162 4.31 7.67 -6.27
C VAL A 162 5.36 8.40 -5.43
N ASN A 163 6.64 8.10 -5.64
CA ASN A 163 7.74 8.78 -4.95
C ASN A 163 7.75 10.29 -5.26
N ARG A 164 7.58 10.68 -6.53
CA ARG A 164 7.50 12.10 -6.92
C ARG A 164 6.31 12.81 -6.29
N ALA A 165 5.15 12.15 -6.22
CA ALA A 165 3.95 12.74 -5.64
C ALA A 165 4.07 12.97 -4.13
N LEU A 166 4.77 12.07 -3.42
CA LEU A 166 4.84 12.07 -1.96
C LEU A 166 6.17 12.60 -1.39
N GLY A 167 7.21 12.74 -2.23
CA GLY A 167 8.55 13.13 -1.82
C GLY A 167 9.15 12.19 -0.78
N LEU A 168 9.01 10.86 -0.95
CA LEU A 168 9.39 9.89 0.07
C LEU A 168 10.91 9.71 0.19
N VAL A 169 11.58 9.58 -0.95
CA VAL A 169 13.02 9.35 -1.07
C VAL A 169 13.62 10.46 -1.92
N GLY A 170 14.64 11.15 -1.40
CA GLY A 170 15.33 12.22 -2.12
C GLY A 170 16.03 11.70 -3.37
N ALA A 171 16.09 12.52 -4.42
CA ALA A 171 16.61 12.19 -5.76
C ALA A 171 18.12 11.84 -5.86
N ARG A 172 18.79 11.47 -4.76
CA ARG A 172 20.25 11.35 -4.66
C ARG A 172 20.77 9.97 -4.24
N THR A 173 19.93 8.97 -4.08
CA THR A 173 20.37 7.63 -3.62
C THR A 173 20.53 6.66 -4.79
N ASN A 174 21.75 6.15 -4.97
CA ASN A 174 22.14 5.13 -5.96
C ASN A 174 21.87 3.68 -5.52
N ASP A 175 21.17 3.47 -4.39
CA ASP A 175 20.69 2.15 -3.97
C ASP A 175 19.55 1.67 -4.90
N PRO A 176 19.15 0.38 -4.86
CA PRO A 176 17.97 -0.09 -5.60
C PRO A 176 16.72 0.64 -5.06
N VAL A 177 16.41 1.79 -5.68
CA VAL A 177 15.41 2.79 -5.28
C VAL A 177 14.06 2.16 -4.96
N ALA A 178 13.72 1.06 -5.64
CA ALA A 178 12.50 0.28 -5.44
C ALA A 178 12.31 -0.20 -3.99
N ASN A 179 13.30 -0.88 -3.40
CA ASN A 179 13.12 -1.55 -2.11
C ASN A 179 13.03 -0.55 -0.95
N LEU A 180 13.82 0.52 -1.00
CA LEU A 180 13.75 1.61 -0.02
C LEU A 180 12.41 2.34 -0.09
N LEU A 181 11.92 2.57 -1.31
CA LEU A 181 10.65 3.22 -1.53
C LEU A 181 9.48 2.36 -1.04
N ILE A 182 9.49 1.06 -1.32
CA ILE A 182 8.51 0.11 -0.80
C ILE A 182 8.51 0.11 0.73
N ALA A 183 9.70 0.04 1.36
CA ALA A 183 9.82 0.08 2.81
C ALA A 183 9.25 1.38 3.41
N GLU A 184 9.51 2.54 2.80
CA GLU A 184 8.94 3.82 3.25
C GLU A 184 7.42 3.90 3.03
N LEU A 185 6.90 3.35 1.93
CA LEU A 185 5.45 3.26 1.69
C LEU A 185 4.75 2.40 2.76
N ILE A 186 5.33 1.25 3.09
CA ILE A 186 4.79 0.34 4.13
C ILE A 186 4.87 1.00 5.50
N LYS A 187 6.01 1.59 5.86
CA LYS A 187 6.22 2.29 7.13
C LYS A 187 5.24 3.44 7.36
N ARG A 188 4.82 4.11 6.28
CA ARG A 188 3.83 5.21 6.34
C ARG A 188 2.38 4.73 6.28
N GLY A 189 2.15 3.42 6.14
CA GLY A 189 0.81 2.83 6.01
C GLY A 189 0.12 3.21 4.71
N LEU A 190 0.90 3.49 3.66
CA LEU A 190 0.39 3.84 2.33
C LEU A 190 0.28 2.61 1.43
N ALA A 191 1.18 1.64 1.60
CA ALA A 191 1.13 0.35 0.94
C ALA A 191 1.16 -0.77 1.98
N PHE A 192 0.68 -1.94 1.58
CA PHE A 192 0.60 -3.12 2.42
C PHE A 192 1.27 -4.30 1.71
N GLU A 193 2.17 -4.97 2.41
CA GLU A 193 2.82 -6.19 1.93
C GLU A 193 2.09 -7.41 2.49
N TYR A 194 1.77 -8.34 1.61
CA TYR A 194 1.12 -9.60 1.93
C TYR A 194 1.99 -10.76 1.49
N HIS A 195 2.26 -11.68 2.41
CA HIS A 195 2.95 -12.92 2.13
C HIS A 195 1.92 -14.03 1.96
N ALA A 196 1.97 -14.74 0.84
CA ALA A 196 1.06 -15.83 0.55
C ALA A 196 1.84 -17.06 0.10
N THR A 197 1.41 -18.23 0.55
CA THR A 197 1.84 -19.50 -0.01
C THR A 197 0.66 -20.12 -0.75
N ILE A 198 0.79 -20.27 -2.06
CA ILE A 198 -0.24 -20.88 -2.90
C ILE A 198 0.23 -22.27 -3.34
N ILE A 199 -0.70 -23.22 -3.36
CA ILE A 199 -0.47 -24.58 -3.86
C ILE A 199 -0.97 -24.59 -5.31
N ARG A 200 -0.08 -24.89 -6.25
CA ARG A 200 -0.39 -24.99 -7.68
C ARG A 200 -1.30 -26.17 -7.94
N HIS A 201 -2.12 -26.06 -8.98
CA HIS A 201 -2.85 -27.21 -9.48
C HIS A 201 -1.87 -28.24 -10.10
N PRO A 202 -2.09 -29.54 -9.86
CA PRO A 202 -1.30 -30.59 -10.51
C PRO A 202 -1.73 -30.69 -11.97
N SER A 203 -0.96 -30.09 -12.87
CA SER A 203 -1.22 -30.08 -14.32
C SER A 203 -0.14 -30.74 -15.16
N TRP A 204 0.70 -31.55 -14.54
CA TRP A 204 1.89 -32.13 -15.14
C TRP A 204 1.43 -33.14 -16.19
N ARG A 205 1.55 -32.79 -17.47
CA ARG A 205 1.26 -33.64 -18.62
C ARG A 205 2.44 -33.65 -19.57
#